data_AF-A0A7C1WCK0-F1
#
_entry.id   AF-A0A7C1WCK0-F1
#
_cell.length_a   1.000
_cell.length_b   1.000
_cell.length_c   1.000
_cell.angle_alpha   90.00
_cell.angle_beta   90.00
_cell.angle_gamma   90.00
#
_symmetry.space_group_name_H-M   'P 1'
#
loop_
_entity.id
_entity.type
_entity.pdbx_description
1 polymer ?
#
loop_
_entity_poly.entity_id
_entity_poly.type
_entity_poly.pdbx_seq_one_letter_code
_entity_poly.pdbx_strand_id
1 'polypeptide(L)'
;MTRSITEKLIRRGVVAVGLAVGLAATIGRPAYAHEPVFAPGAHTHSKGLQELSLTYERARASGAGQKETEQELTLEDEYGLTANWTAKVEIPLVDKSVIGDGSTGIGDITLATKYRFLRKDLPGKQFSTSALFQIKLPTGDDNRSPRLGSGSTDFVGGLLHGLESRRWYYNTDARFRLNTEGGGGLKKG
;
A
#
# COMPACT_ATOMS: atom_id res chain seq x y z
N MET A 1 -1.35 66.65 14.81
CA MET A 1 -0.25 65.66 14.65
C MET A 1 -0.68 64.27 15.14
N THR A 2 -1.91 63.83 14.83
CA THR A 2 -2.63 62.79 15.59
C THR A 2 -3.02 61.56 14.75
N ARG A 3 -2.77 61.57 13.43
CA ARG A 3 -3.12 60.46 12.53
C ARG A 3 -2.15 59.27 12.56
N SER A 4 -0.93 59.45 13.08
CA SER A 4 0.16 58.45 12.99
C SER A 4 0.06 57.28 14.00
N ILE A 5 -0.51 57.51 15.18
CA ILE A 5 -0.55 56.51 16.26
C ILE A 5 -1.66 55.48 16.02
N THR A 6 -2.82 55.93 15.53
CA THR A 6 -4.00 55.08 15.27
C THR A 6 -3.76 54.08 14.13
N GLU A 7 -3.10 54.49 13.05
CA GLU A 7 -2.76 53.58 11.93
C GLU A 7 -1.77 52.47 12.34
N LYS A 8 -0.80 52.76 13.21
CA LYS A 8 0.16 51.77 13.72
C LYS A 8 -0.49 50.71 14.61
N LEU A 9 -1.46 51.10 15.43
CA LEU A 9 -2.22 50.19 16.29
C LEU A 9 -3.17 49.29 15.47
N ILE A 10 -3.84 49.85 14.47
CA ILE A 10 -4.72 49.10 13.56
C ILE A 10 -3.91 48.08 12.74
N ARG A 11 -2.74 48.47 12.20
CA ARG A 11 -1.86 47.53 11.48
C ARG A 11 -1.36 46.38 12.36
N ARG A 12 -1.01 46.65 13.62
CA ARG A 12 -0.57 45.59 14.57
C ARG A 12 -1.71 44.65 14.97
N GLY A 13 -2.92 45.18 15.17
CA GLY A 13 -4.11 44.37 15.45
C GLY A 13 -4.51 43.49 14.27
N VAL A 14 -4.48 44.02 13.04
CA VAL A 14 -4.80 43.25 11.82
C VAL A 14 -3.77 42.16 11.55
N VAL A 15 -2.47 42.42 11.79
CA VAL A 15 -1.42 41.39 11.67
C VAL A 15 -1.57 40.31 12.75
N ALA A 16 -1.87 40.67 14.00
CA ALA A 16 -2.05 39.70 15.08
C ALA A 16 -3.32 38.84 14.91
N VAL A 17 -4.43 39.44 14.47
CA VAL A 17 -5.67 38.71 14.16
C VAL A 17 -5.50 37.83 12.92
N GLY A 18 -4.81 38.33 11.89
CA GLY A 18 -4.47 37.54 10.70
C GLY A 18 -3.60 36.32 11.01
N LEU A 19 -2.62 36.46 11.90
CA LEU A 19 -1.78 35.34 12.37
C LEU A 19 -2.58 34.33 13.20
N ALA A 20 -3.47 34.79 14.08
CA ALA A 20 -4.30 33.92 14.90
C ALA A 20 -5.33 33.12 14.06
N VAL A 21 -5.94 33.76 13.06
CA VAL A 21 -6.87 33.10 12.12
C VAL A 21 -6.11 32.15 11.17
N GLY A 22 -4.90 32.51 10.74
CA GLY A 22 -4.03 31.64 9.95
C GLY A 22 -3.56 30.39 10.72
N LEU A 23 -3.26 30.52 12.02
CA LEU A 23 -2.95 29.38 12.88
C LEU A 23 -4.19 28.50 13.11
N ALA A 24 -5.36 29.09 13.38
CA ALA A 24 -6.60 28.34 13.57
C ALA A 24 -7.00 27.51 12.33
N ALA A 25 -6.71 28.01 11.12
CA ALA A 25 -6.99 27.29 9.86
C ALA A 25 -6.11 26.05 9.62
N THR A 26 -5.07 25.83 10.42
CA THR A 26 -4.23 24.62 10.37
C THR A 26 -4.51 23.64 11.51
N ILE A 27 -5.17 24.09 12.58
CA ILE A 27 -5.57 23.25 13.71
C ILE A 27 -6.83 22.48 13.30
N GLY A 28 -6.67 21.19 12.99
CA GLY A 28 -7.79 20.29 12.71
C GLY A 28 -7.91 19.83 11.26
N ARG A 29 -6.93 20.09 10.39
CA ARG A 29 -6.87 19.35 9.12
C ARG A 29 -6.62 17.87 9.42
N PRO A 30 -7.44 16.94 8.91
CA PRO A 30 -7.15 15.51 9.02
C PRO A 30 -5.78 15.26 8.38
N ALA A 31 -4.90 14.64 9.13
CA ALA A 31 -3.66 14.10 8.57
C ALA A 31 -4.06 12.85 7.78
N TYR A 32 -4.03 12.96 6.46
CA TYR A 32 -4.12 11.79 5.58
C TYR A 32 -2.79 11.06 5.66
N ALA A 33 -2.69 10.12 6.59
CA ALA A 33 -1.57 9.20 6.66
C ALA A 33 -1.82 8.08 5.64
N HIS A 34 -0.93 7.94 4.67
CA HIS A 34 -0.97 6.84 3.72
C HIS A 34 -0.33 5.58 4.35
N GLU A 35 -0.77 4.40 3.93
CA GLU A 35 0.10 3.21 4.02
C GLU A 35 1.43 3.49 3.30
N PRO A 36 2.53 2.78 3.64
CA PRO A 36 3.81 3.03 2.99
C PRO A 36 3.72 2.71 1.49
N VAL A 37 4.26 3.59 0.66
CA VAL A 37 4.09 3.51 -0.81
C VAL A 37 4.84 2.33 -1.43
N PHE A 38 5.90 1.83 -0.79
CA PHE A 38 6.79 0.82 -1.37
C PHE A 38 6.88 -0.48 -0.56
N ALA A 39 6.20 -0.55 0.58
CA ALA A 39 6.24 -1.70 1.49
C ALA A 39 4.93 -1.82 2.27
N PRO A 40 4.46 -3.04 2.57
CA PRO A 40 3.27 -3.19 3.40
C PRO A 40 3.51 -2.64 4.82
N GLY A 41 2.56 -1.86 5.34
CA GLY A 41 2.65 -1.31 6.68
C GLY A 41 2.43 -2.36 7.77
N ALA A 42 2.98 -2.13 8.97
CA ALA A 42 2.70 -2.97 10.14
C ALA A 42 1.27 -2.77 10.71
N HIS A 43 0.47 -1.87 10.12
CA HIS A 43 -0.88 -1.56 10.52
C HIS A 43 -1.85 -2.71 10.23
N THR A 44 -2.85 -2.85 11.09
CA THR A 44 -4.01 -3.73 10.90
C THR A 44 -5.26 -2.89 11.06
N HIS A 45 -6.27 -3.23 10.27
CA HIS A 45 -7.58 -2.61 10.31
C HIS A 45 -8.28 -2.91 11.63
N SER A 46 -9.08 -1.95 12.08
CA SER A 46 -9.93 -2.16 13.26
C SER A 46 -10.97 -3.24 12.99
N LYS A 47 -11.49 -3.89 14.03
CA LYS A 47 -12.54 -4.92 13.88
C LYS A 47 -13.73 -4.37 13.10
N GLY A 48 -14.11 -5.03 12.02
CA GLY A 48 -15.22 -4.66 11.14
C GLY A 48 -14.93 -3.52 10.18
N LEU A 49 -13.72 -2.94 10.20
CA LEU A 49 -13.32 -1.95 9.22
C LEU A 49 -12.97 -2.66 7.91
N GLN A 50 -13.52 -2.13 6.82
CA GLN A 50 -13.27 -2.58 5.45
C GLN A 50 -12.54 -1.47 4.69
N GLU A 51 -11.54 -1.85 3.92
CA GLU A 51 -10.83 -0.98 2.99
C GLU A 51 -10.89 -1.60 1.59
N LEU A 52 -11.26 -0.78 0.62
CA LEU A 52 -11.29 -1.16 -0.79
C LEU A 52 -10.33 -0.27 -1.56
N SER A 53 -9.39 -0.88 -2.26
CA SER A 53 -8.34 -0.18 -3.00
C SER A 53 -8.29 -0.65 -4.45
N LEU A 54 -7.96 0.29 -5.34
CA LEU A 54 -7.75 0.05 -6.76
C LEU A 54 -6.33 0.49 -7.11
N THR A 55 -5.50 -0.48 -7.51
CA THR A 55 -4.10 -0.26 -7.85
C THR A 55 -3.92 -0.44 -9.35
N TYR A 56 -3.30 0.54 -10.01
CA TYR A 56 -2.90 0.41 -11.41
C TYR A 56 -1.39 0.42 -11.53
N GLU A 57 -0.83 -0.66 -12.07
CA GLU A 57 0.60 -0.81 -12.30
C GLU A 57 0.90 -0.96 -13.79
N ARG A 58 2.05 -0.43 -14.21
CA ARG A 58 2.56 -0.61 -15.57
C ARG A 58 4.05 -0.90 -15.55
N ALA A 59 4.41 -2.11 -15.95
CA ALA A 59 5.79 -2.53 -16.16
C ALA A 59 6.15 -2.54 -17.65
N ARG A 60 7.40 -2.19 -17.96
CA ARG A 60 7.97 -2.31 -19.31
C ARG A 60 9.36 -2.90 -19.19
N ALA A 61 9.62 -3.95 -19.97
CA ALA A 61 10.93 -4.55 -20.08
C ALA A 61 11.37 -4.58 -21.54
N SER A 62 12.67 -4.43 -21.76
CA SER A 62 13.27 -4.51 -23.09
C SER A 62 14.65 -5.16 -22.99
N GLY A 63 14.92 -6.15 -23.85
CA GLY A 63 16.18 -6.87 -23.87
C GLY A 63 16.22 -7.89 -25.01
N ALA A 64 17.40 -8.17 -25.57
CA ALA A 64 17.58 -9.14 -26.66
C ALA A 64 16.65 -8.95 -27.88
N GLY A 65 16.30 -7.70 -28.22
CA GLY A 65 15.38 -7.38 -29.32
C GLY A 65 13.90 -7.61 -29.00
N GLN A 66 13.58 -8.03 -27.76
CA GLN A 66 12.22 -8.22 -27.28
C GLN A 66 11.75 -7.00 -26.48
N LYS A 67 10.46 -6.69 -26.61
CA LYS A 67 9.77 -5.68 -25.81
C LYS A 67 8.57 -6.33 -25.15
N GLU A 68 8.47 -6.12 -23.86
CA GLU A 68 7.38 -6.60 -23.02
C GLU A 68 6.72 -5.39 -22.34
N THR A 69 5.40 -5.37 -22.33
CA THR A 69 4.61 -4.41 -21.59
C THR A 69 3.54 -5.17 -20.83
N GLU A 70 3.45 -4.89 -19.54
CA GLU A 70 2.47 -5.49 -18.64
C GLU A 70 1.75 -4.37 -17.91
N GLN A 71 0.43 -4.43 -17.92
CA GLN A 71 -0.48 -3.51 -17.26
C GLN A 71 -1.35 -4.33 -16.33
N GLU A 72 -1.50 -3.88 -15.10
CA GLU A 72 -2.28 -4.58 -14.09
C GLU A 72 -3.22 -3.59 -13.41
N LEU A 73 -4.50 -3.96 -13.33
CA LEU A 73 -5.49 -3.29 -12.50
C LEU A 73 -5.92 -4.24 -11.40
N THR A 74 -5.54 -3.95 -10.16
CA THR A 74 -5.77 -4.83 -9.02
C THR A 74 -6.85 -4.24 -8.12
N LEU A 75 -7.88 -5.04 -7.88
CA LEU A 75 -8.86 -4.79 -6.84
C LEU A 75 -8.37 -5.44 -5.55
N GLU A 76 -8.23 -4.64 -4.51
CA GLU A 76 -7.79 -5.09 -3.19
C GLU A 76 -8.91 -4.83 -2.19
N ASP A 77 -9.35 -5.87 -1.47
CA ASP A 77 -10.32 -5.76 -0.39
C ASP A 77 -9.67 -6.27 0.91
N GLU A 78 -9.61 -5.40 1.91
CA GLU A 78 -9.07 -5.71 3.23
C GLU A 78 -10.16 -5.60 4.30
N TYR A 79 -10.19 -6.57 5.21
CA TYR A 79 -11.18 -6.63 6.28
C TYR A 79 -10.52 -6.92 7.64
N GLY A 80 -10.79 -6.07 8.61
CA GLY A 80 -10.36 -6.25 10.00
C GLY A 80 -11.20 -7.31 10.72
N LEU A 81 -10.66 -8.53 10.87
CA LEU A 81 -11.28 -9.60 11.66
C LEU A 81 -11.31 -9.26 13.15
N THR A 82 -10.24 -8.65 13.65
CA THR A 82 -10.11 -8.11 15.01
C THR A 82 -9.31 -6.82 14.97
N ALA A 83 -9.15 -6.12 16.11
CA ALA A 83 -8.30 -4.93 16.18
C ALA A 83 -6.80 -5.19 15.91
N ASN A 84 -6.38 -6.45 15.79
CA ASN A 84 -5.00 -6.85 15.54
C ASN A 84 -4.88 -7.85 14.38
N TRP A 85 -5.96 -8.12 13.64
CA TRP A 85 -5.95 -9.14 12.59
C TRP A 85 -6.74 -8.66 11.39
N THR A 86 -6.07 -8.58 10.24
CA THR A 86 -6.65 -8.23 8.95
C THR A 86 -6.52 -9.39 7.98
N ALA A 87 -7.58 -9.68 7.23
CA ALA A 87 -7.55 -10.52 6.04
C ALA A 87 -7.64 -9.63 4.80
N LYS A 88 -7.06 -10.08 3.69
CA LYS A 88 -7.00 -9.35 2.43
C LYS A 88 -7.18 -10.31 1.26
N VAL A 89 -7.85 -9.86 0.21
CA VAL A 89 -7.88 -10.49 -1.10
C VAL A 89 -7.46 -9.48 -2.17
N GLU A 90 -6.66 -9.95 -3.14
CA GLU A 90 -6.19 -9.16 -4.28
C GLU A 90 -6.58 -9.90 -5.57
N ILE A 91 -7.30 -9.20 -6.45
CA ILE A 91 -7.78 -9.73 -7.73
C ILE A 91 -7.22 -8.87 -8.86
N PRO A 92 -6.18 -9.34 -9.56
CA PRO A 92 -5.56 -8.60 -10.64
C PRO A 92 -6.23 -8.87 -12.00
N LEU A 93 -6.52 -7.81 -12.75
CA LEU A 93 -6.81 -7.87 -14.18
C LEU A 93 -5.55 -7.48 -14.95
N VAL A 94 -4.96 -8.43 -15.65
CA VAL A 94 -3.66 -8.31 -16.32
C VAL A 94 -3.87 -8.18 -17.82
N ASP A 95 -3.18 -7.22 -18.43
CA ASP A 95 -2.99 -7.07 -19.87
C ASP A 95 -1.50 -7.10 -20.18
N LYS A 96 -1.08 -8.13 -20.94
CA LYS A 96 0.33 -8.42 -21.18
C LYS A 96 0.59 -8.56 -22.67
N SER A 97 1.62 -7.86 -23.16
CA SER A 97 2.07 -7.94 -24.54
C SER A 97 3.56 -8.22 -24.63
N VAL A 98 3.92 -9.21 -25.47
CA VAL A 98 5.29 -9.65 -25.73
C VAL A 98 5.46 -9.82 -27.23
N ILE A 99 6.38 -9.07 -27.86
CA ILE A 99 6.75 -9.20 -29.29
C ILE A 99 5.53 -9.09 -30.24
N GLY A 100 4.51 -8.32 -29.86
CA GLY A 100 3.31 -8.12 -30.67
C GLY A 100 2.18 -9.13 -30.42
N ASP A 101 2.44 -10.19 -29.66
CA ASP A 101 1.38 -11.03 -29.08
C ASP A 101 0.83 -10.37 -27.81
N GLY A 102 -0.45 -10.61 -27.52
CA GLY A 102 -1.17 -10.00 -26.42
C GLY A 102 -2.11 -10.98 -25.74
N SER A 103 -2.24 -10.85 -24.43
CA SER A 103 -3.17 -11.64 -23.61
C SER A 103 -3.75 -10.75 -22.52
N THR A 104 -5.05 -10.85 -22.30
CA THR A 104 -5.77 -10.09 -21.26
C THR A 104 -6.66 -11.04 -20.47
N GLY A 105 -6.71 -10.88 -19.15
CA GLY A 105 -7.55 -11.69 -18.29
C GLY A 105 -7.24 -11.52 -16.80
N ILE A 106 -7.93 -12.30 -15.97
CA ILE A 106 -7.67 -12.34 -14.53
C ILE A 106 -6.33 -13.07 -14.30
N GLY A 107 -5.47 -12.47 -13.49
CA GLY A 107 -4.21 -13.08 -13.07
C GLY A 107 -4.39 -14.00 -11.86
N ASP A 108 -3.28 -14.27 -11.18
CA ASP A 108 -3.29 -15.09 -9.97
C ASP A 108 -3.87 -14.31 -8.79
N ILE A 109 -4.95 -14.81 -8.19
CA ILE A 109 -5.58 -14.22 -7.02
C ILE A 109 -4.67 -14.44 -5.80
N THR A 110 -4.49 -13.39 -5.00
CA THR A 110 -3.72 -13.48 -3.75
C THR A 110 -4.64 -13.33 -2.55
N LEU A 111 -4.47 -14.24 -1.58
CA LEU A 111 -5.07 -14.16 -0.26
C LEU A 111 -3.97 -13.82 0.74
N ALA A 112 -4.19 -12.82 1.58
CA ALA A 112 -3.23 -12.37 2.57
C ALA A 112 -3.87 -12.19 3.93
N THR A 113 -3.05 -12.33 4.96
CA THR A 113 -3.44 -12.08 6.34
C THR A 113 -2.30 -11.45 7.11
N LYS A 114 -2.64 -10.51 7.98
CA LYS A 114 -1.69 -9.76 8.79
C LYS A 114 -2.13 -9.78 10.25
N TYR A 115 -1.25 -10.21 11.14
CA TYR A 115 -1.50 -10.29 12.58
C TYR A 115 -0.53 -9.42 13.36
N ARG A 116 -1.04 -8.37 14.01
CA ARG A 116 -0.28 -7.46 14.88
C ARG A 116 -0.13 -8.05 16.28
N PHE A 117 1.06 -8.56 16.56
CA PHE A 117 1.37 -9.16 17.87
C PHE A 117 2.06 -8.18 18.82
N LEU A 118 2.63 -7.09 18.31
CA LEU A 118 3.24 -6.04 19.14
C LEU A 118 2.63 -4.68 18.80
N ARG A 119 2.14 -4.00 19.83
CA ARG A 119 1.75 -2.60 19.77
C ARG A 119 2.22 -1.90 21.04
N LYS A 120 2.90 -0.77 20.88
CA LYS A 120 3.31 0.09 21.99
C LYS A 120 2.94 1.53 21.70
N ASP A 121 1.89 1.99 22.37
CA ASP A 121 1.43 3.37 22.31
C ASP A 121 2.23 4.23 23.30
N LEU A 122 2.77 5.34 22.81
CA LEU A 122 3.53 6.33 23.56
C LEU A 122 2.95 7.72 23.26
N PRO A 123 3.23 8.74 24.10
CA PRO A 123 2.77 10.10 23.81
C PRO A 123 3.23 10.59 22.42
N GLY A 124 2.28 10.70 21.49
CA GLY A 124 2.50 11.16 20.12
C GLY A 124 3.27 10.19 19.21
N LYS A 125 3.40 8.91 19.60
CA LYS A 125 4.11 7.86 18.84
C LYS A 125 3.47 6.49 19.04
N GLN A 126 3.48 5.66 18.01
CA GLN A 126 3.03 4.28 18.09
C GLN A 126 4.03 3.38 17.36
N PHE A 127 4.51 2.35 18.06
CA PHE A 127 5.25 1.27 17.43
C PHE A 127 4.33 0.07 17.19
N SER A 128 4.49 -0.57 16.05
CA SER A 128 3.77 -1.80 15.73
C SER A 128 4.67 -2.81 15.04
N THR A 129 4.44 -4.09 15.35
CA THR A 129 5.03 -5.21 14.62
C THR A 129 3.96 -6.22 14.31
N SER A 130 3.96 -6.68 13.06
CA SER A 130 2.97 -7.61 12.52
C SER A 130 3.64 -8.74 11.77
N ALA A 131 3.06 -9.94 11.87
CA ALA A 131 3.37 -11.05 11.00
C ALA A 131 2.46 -10.99 9.77
N LEU A 132 3.04 -11.22 8.59
CA LEU A 132 2.35 -11.29 7.31
C LEU A 132 2.44 -12.73 6.79
N PHE A 133 1.32 -13.23 6.27
CA PHE A 133 1.27 -14.44 5.49
C PHE A 133 0.41 -14.22 4.25
N GLN A 134 0.90 -14.64 3.09
CA GLN A 134 0.19 -14.53 1.82
C GLN A 134 0.29 -15.85 1.05
N ILE A 135 -0.77 -16.16 0.32
CA ILE A 135 -0.86 -17.27 -0.62
C ILE A 135 -1.33 -16.70 -1.95
N LYS A 136 -0.54 -16.89 -2.99
CA LYS A 136 -0.94 -16.64 -4.37
C LYS A 136 -1.43 -17.94 -4.98
N LEU A 137 -2.65 -17.93 -5.52
CA LEU A 137 -3.33 -19.10 -6.07
C LEU A 137 -3.14 -19.17 -7.58
N PRO A 138 -3.02 -20.38 -8.17
CA PRO A 138 -2.85 -20.56 -9.61
C PRO A 138 -4.18 -20.41 -10.36
N THR A 139 -4.81 -19.23 -10.26
CA THR A 139 -6.10 -18.94 -10.90
C THR A 139 -5.96 -18.22 -12.24
N GLY A 140 -4.79 -17.62 -12.50
CA GLY A 140 -4.53 -16.94 -13.76
C GLY A 140 -4.36 -17.94 -14.91
N ASP A 141 -4.76 -17.54 -16.11
CA ASP A 141 -4.62 -18.39 -17.30
C ASP A 141 -3.14 -18.59 -17.64
N ASP A 142 -2.69 -19.83 -17.56
CA ASP A 142 -1.32 -20.22 -17.79
C ASP A 142 -1.10 -21.02 -19.10
N ASN A 143 -2.17 -21.22 -19.88
CA ASN A 143 -2.15 -21.91 -21.18
C ASN A 143 -2.08 -20.93 -22.37
N ARG A 144 -2.13 -19.62 -22.12
CA ARG A 144 -1.98 -18.57 -23.14
C ARG A 144 -0.53 -18.16 -23.35
N SER A 145 -0.29 -17.54 -24.51
CA SER A 145 0.95 -16.84 -24.83
C SER A 145 0.64 -15.38 -25.15
N PRO A 146 1.06 -14.40 -24.32
CA PRO A 146 1.76 -14.54 -23.04
C PRO A 146 0.89 -15.14 -21.91
N ARG A 147 1.54 -15.80 -20.94
CA ARG A 147 0.88 -16.34 -19.73
C ARG A 147 0.45 -15.20 -18.81
N LEU A 148 -0.73 -15.33 -18.20
CA LEU A 148 -1.30 -14.37 -17.25
C LEU A 148 -1.15 -14.81 -15.79
N GLY A 149 -1.00 -16.12 -15.57
CA GLY A 149 -0.70 -16.72 -14.26
C GLY A 149 0.66 -17.43 -14.24
N SER A 150 1.21 -17.64 -13.04
CA SER A 150 2.42 -18.44 -12.87
C SER A 150 2.16 -19.95 -12.97
N GLY A 151 0.90 -20.36 -12.83
CA GLY A 151 0.50 -21.76 -12.73
C GLY A 151 1.01 -22.46 -11.46
N SER A 152 1.47 -21.70 -10.46
CA SER A 152 2.01 -22.19 -9.18
C SER A 152 1.25 -21.62 -7.99
N THR A 153 1.25 -22.35 -6.87
CA THR A 153 0.81 -21.80 -5.58
C THR A 153 2.02 -21.23 -4.86
N ASP A 154 2.10 -19.92 -4.66
CA ASP A 154 3.26 -19.30 -4.03
C ASP A 154 2.91 -18.81 -2.62
N PHE A 155 3.82 -18.99 -1.67
CA PHE A 155 3.63 -18.57 -0.28
C PHE A 155 4.60 -17.45 0.05
N VAL A 156 4.13 -16.43 0.76
CA VAL A 156 4.98 -15.35 1.31
C VAL A 156 4.75 -15.29 2.81
N GLY A 157 5.84 -15.33 3.58
CA GLY A 157 5.83 -15.07 5.02
C GLY A 157 6.75 -13.91 5.34
N GLY A 158 6.39 -13.09 6.34
CA GLY A 158 7.26 -11.99 6.73
C GLY A 158 6.91 -11.29 8.01
N LEU A 159 7.80 -10.40 8.42
CA LEU A 159 7.64 -9.50 9.55
C LEU A 159 7.64 -8.07 9.05
N LEU A 160 6.68 -7.29 9.55
CA LEU A 160 6.50 -5.87 9.26
C LEU A 160 6.69 -5.10 10.56
N HIS A 161 7.52 -4.08 10.57
CA HIS A 161 7.74 -3.22 11.72
C HIS A 161 7.62 -1.74 11.32
N GLY A 162 6.92 -0.96 12.13
CA GLY A 162 6.69 0.45 11.82
C GLY A 162 6.61 1.33 13.05
N LEU A 163 6.95 2.60 12.83
CA LEU A 163 6.71 3.71 13.75
C LEU A 163 5.82 4.74 13.05
N GLU A 164 4.74 5.08 13.72
CA GLU A 164 3.92 6.24 13.39
C GLU A 164 4.11 7.30 14.47
N SER A 165 4.48 8.52 14.08
CA SER A 165 4.56 9.65 15.00
C SER A 165 4.15 10.94 14.32
N ARG A 166 3.94 11.99 15.12
CA ARG A 166 3.58 13.32 14.61
C ARG A 166 4.60 13.95 13.66
N ARG A 167 5.85 13.48 13.66
CA ARG A 167 6.95 14.06 12.86
C ARG A 167 7.62 13.06 11.93
N TRP A 168 7.69 11.80 12.34
CA TRP A 168 8.42 10.74 11.65
C TRP A 168 7.52 9.54 11.44
N TYR A 169 7.60 8.99 10.23
CA TYR A 169 6.95 7.76 9.84
C TYR A 169 8.00 6.86 9.20
N TYR A 170 8.15 5.63 9.67
CA TYR A 170 8.97 4.63 8.99
C TYR A 170 8.29 3.27 9.03
N ASN A 171 8.57 2.48 8.01
CA ASN A 171 8.25 1.06 7.98
C ASN A 171 9.45 0.27 7.47
N THR A 172 9.54 -0.98 7.90
CA THR A 172 10.57 -1.92 7.50
C THR A 172 9.94 -3.30 7.45
N ASP A 173 10.18 -4.04 6.38
CA ASP A 173 9.73 -5.41 6.23
C ASP A 173 10.88 -6.36 5.91
N ALA A 174 10.72 -7.60 6.37
CA ALA A 174 11.53 -8.73 5.94
C ALA A 174 10.57 -9.83 5.50
N ARG A 175 10.63 -10.22 4.23
CA ARG A 175 9.73 -11.20 3.62
C ARG A 175 10.53 -12.29 2.93
N PHE A 176 10.01 -13.50 2.99
CA PHE A 176 10.51 -14.67 2.30
C PHE A 176 9.41 -15.27 1.44
N ARG A 177 9.73 -15.61 0.19
CA ARG A 177 8.81 -16.19 -0.77
C ARG A 177 9.23 -17.62 -1.08
N LEU A 178 8.27 -18.53 -1.02
CA LEU A 178 8.38 -19.92 -1.42
C LEU A 178 7.51 -20.13 -2.65
N ASN A 179 8.14 -20.38 -3.80
CA ASN A 179 7.43 -20.73 -5.02
C ASN A 179 7.30 -22.25 -5.10
N THR A 180 6.09 -22.74 -5.38
CA THR A 180 5.92 -24.18 -5.67
C THR A 180 6.14 -24.47 -7.15
N GLU A 181 6.23 -25.74 -7.51
CA GLU A 181 6.29 -26.15 -8.91
C GLU A 181 4.99 -25.76 -9.61
N GLY A 182 5.10 -24.97 -10.68
CA GLY A 182 3.96 -24.54 -11.49
C GLY A 182 3.94 -25.14 -12.88
N GLY A 183 2.87 -24.84 -13.63
CA GLY A 183 2.72 -25.24 -15.03
C GLY A 183 3.96 -24.89 -15.86
N GLY A 184 4.54 -25.90 -16.55
CA GLY A 184 5.72 -25.76 -17.41
C GLY A 184 7.03 -26.38 -16.89
N GLY A 185 7.04 -27.03 -15.73
CA GLY A 185 8.16 -27.87 -15.27
C GLY A 185 9.44 -27.11 -14.87
N LEU A 186 9.37 -25.79 -14.73
CA LEU A 186 10.48 -24.96 -14.30
C LEU A 186 10.36 -24.63 -12.81
N LYS A 187 11.33 -25.08 -12.00
CA LYS A 187 11.49 -24.60 -10.62
C LYS A 187 11.87 -23.11 -10.68
N LYS A 188 10.96 -22.25 -10.23
CA LYS A 188 11.25 -20.81 -10.07
C LYS A 188 11.90 -20.62 -8.70
N GLY A 189 13.22 -20.41 -8.71
CA GLY A 189 14.04 -20.16 -7.52
C GLY A 189 13.66 -18.90 -6.76
#